data_AF-A0A7C3AWS1-F1
#
_entry.id   AF-A0A7C3AWS1-F1
#
_cell.length_a   1.000
_cell.length_b   1.000
_cell.length_c   1.000
_cell.angle_alpha   90.00
_cell.angle_beta   90.00
_cell.angle_gamma   90.00
#
_symmetry.space_group_name_H-M   'P 1'
#
loop_
_entity.id
_entity.type
_entity.pdbx_description
1 polymer ?
#
loop_
_entity_poly.entity_id
_entity_poly.type
_entity_poly.pdbx_seq_one_letter_code
_entity_poly.pdbx_strand_id
1 'polypeptide(L)'
;MRRRGLLPSHLAAEIGISHSTVSRWLKGQDVPSTKSCQKLAECSGVPLQKILSLSGHVPVIAESPANSWPEFREYAQQKYSNELDEDLITLIERLIEQRRGRIYGGGDS
;
A
#
# COMPACT_ATOMS: atom_id res chain seq x y z
N MET A 1 -21.58 -5.59 5.30
CA MET A 1 -20.77 -5.19 4.12
C MET A 1 -21.03 -6.18 2.99
N ARG A 2 -21.77 -5.78 1.95
CA ARG A 2 -22.11 -6.66 0.81
C ARG A 2 -20.94 -6.65 -0.17
N ARG A 3 -20.24 -7.78 -0.32
CA ARG A 3 -19.36 -7.99 -1.49
C ARG A 3 -20.26 -7.94 -2.72
N ARG A 4 -20.30 -6.82 -3.44
CA ARG A 4 -20.92 -6.79 -4.77
C ARG A 4 -20.04 -7.67 -5.65
N GLY A 5 -20.47 -8.92 -5.86
CA GLY A 5 -19.88 -9.78 -6.86
C GLY A 5 -20.18 -9.18 -8.22
N LEU A 6 -19.36 -8.22 -8.65
CA LEU A 6 -19.40 -7.68 -10.00
C LEU A 6 -19.08 -8.85 -10.93
N LEU A 7 -20.03 -9.20 -11.79
CA LEU A 7 -19.80 -10.22 -12.79
C LEU A 7 -18.65 -9.75 -13.69
N PRO A 8 -17.74 -10.64 -14.13
CA PRO A 8 -16.62 -10.28 -15.01
C PRO A 8 -17.05 -9.54 -16.28
N SER A 9 -18.26 -9.80 -16.77
CA SER A 9 -18.90 -9.11 -17.89
C SER A 9 -19.22 -7.64 -17.61
N HIS A 10 -19.69 -7.34 -16.40
CA HIS A 10 -19.97 -5.97 -15.98
C HIS A 10 -18.67 -5.20 -15.77
N LEU A 11 -17.65 -5.83 -15.16
CA LEU A 11 -16.33 -5.25 -15.01
C LEU A 11 -15.67 -4.94 -16.37
N ALA A 12 -15.82 -5.84 -17.34
CA ALA A 12 -15.33 -5.64 -18.70
C ALA A 12 -16.00 -4.44 -19.39
N ALA A 13 -17.33 -4.31 -19.23
CA ALA A 13 -18.10 -3.19 -19.78
C ALA A 13 -17.70 -1.84 -19.16
N GLU A 14 -17.53 -1.79 -17.83
CA GLU A 14 -17.18 -0.56 -17.10
C GLU A 14 -15.79 -0.03 -17.49
N ILE A 15 -14.84 -0.93 -17.67
CA ILE A 15 -13.44 -0.59 -17.98
C ILE A 15 -13.24 -0.36 -19.49
N GLY A 16 -14.19 -0.82 -20.31
CA GLY A 16 -14.15 -0.75 -21.77
C GLY A 16 -13.17 -1.75 -22.38
N ILE A 17 -13.07 -2.96 -21.82
CA ILE A 17 -12.16 -4.02 -22.26
C ILE A 17 -12.95 -5.29 -22.60
N SER A 18 -12.41 -6.16 -23.45
CA SER A 18 -13.06 -7.42 -23.79
C SER A 18 -13.20 -8.35 -22.59
N HIS A 19 -14.32 -9.08 -22.53
CA HIS A 19 -14.57 -10.11 -21.51
C HIS A 19 -13.46 -11.18 -21.51
N SER A 20 -12.95 -11.53 -22.70
CA SER A 20 -11.87 -12.50 -22.87
C SER A 20 -10.57 -12.05 -22.16
N THR A 21 -10.24 -10.76 -22.22
CA THR A 21 -9.08 -10.18 -21.52
C THR A 21 -9.25 -10.26 -20.00
N VAL A 22 -10.43 -9.90 -19.48
CA VAL A 22 -10.72 -10.00 -18.04
C VAL A 22 -10.67 -11.46 -17.56
N SER A 23 -11.20 -12.40 -18.34
CA SER A 23 -11.13 -13.82 -18.02
C SER A 23 -9.67 -14.33 -18.00
N ARG A 24 -8.82 -13.81 -18.88
CA ARG A 24 -7.39 -14.14 -18.92
C ARG A 24 -6.66 -13.65 -17.66
N TRP A 25 -6.97 -12.44 -17.19
CA TRP A 25 -6.44 -11.91 -15.93
C TRP A 25 -6.90 -12.74 -14.72
N LEU A 26 -8.18 -13.10 -14.65
CA LEU A 26 -8.72 -13.92 -13.56
C LEU A 26 -8.11 -15.33 -13.50
N LYS A 27 -7.65 -15.86 -14.64
CA LYS A 27 -6.95 -17.14 -14.74
C LYS A 27 -5.43 -17.02 -14.56
N GLY A 28 -4.91 -15.82 -14.32
CA GLY A 28 -3.47 -15.55 -14.18
C GLY A 28 -2.65 -15.76 -15.46
N GLN A 29 -3.31 -15.78 -16.62
CA GLN A 29 -2.65 -16.00 -17.92
C GLN A 29 -2.07 -14.71 -18.52
N ASP A 30 -2.47 -13.54 -18.00
CA ASP A 30 -2.09 -12.22 -18.52
C ASP A 30 -2.14 -11.19 -17.39
N VAL A 31 -1.29 -10.16 -17.49
CA VAL A 31 -1.15 -9.14 -16.47
C VAL A 31 -1.77 -7.83 -16.99
N PRO A 32 -2.75 -7.24 -16.28
CA PRO A 32 -3.36 -5.98 -16.68
C PRO A 32 -2.31 -4.87 -16.74
N SER A 33 -2.35 -4.02 -17.77
CA SER A 33 -1.46 -2.85 -17.83
C SER A 33 -1.72 -1.85 -16.70
N THR A 34 -0.77 -0.95 -16.43
CA THR A 34 -0.95 0.12 -15.42
C THR A 34 -2.20 0.98 -15.65
N LYS A 35 -2.52 1.29 -16.91
CA LYS A 35 -3.77 1.99 -17.29
C LYS A 35 -5.02 1.17 -16.94
N SER A 36 -4.96 -0.14 -17.14
CA SER A 36 -6.03 -1.06 -16.77
C SER A 36 -6.19 -1.16 -15.25
N CYS A 37 -5.08 -1.16 -14.50
CA CYS A 37 -5.08 -1.15 -13.03
C CYS A 37 -5.72 0.13 -12.47
N GLN A 38 -5.49 1.29 -13.11
CA GLN A 38 -6.14 2.56 -12.74
C GLN A 38 -7.65 2.49 -12.88
N LYS A 39 -8.15 2.01 -14.03
CA LYS A 39 -9.59 1.83 -14.24
C LYS A 39 -10.21 0.78 -13.30
N LEU A 40 -9.45 -0.29 -12.98
CA LEU A 40 -9.87 -1.27 -11.98
C LEU A 40 -10.02 -0.62 -10.59
N ALA A 41 -9.14 0.32 -10.23
CA ALA A 41 -9.19 1.04 -8.96
C ALA A 41 -10.43 1.93 -8.86
N GLU A 42 -10.70 2.68 -9.93
CA GLU A 42 -11.86 3.57 -10.06
C GLU A 42 -13.19 2.80 -9.97
N CYS A 43 -13.31 1.65 -10.65
CA CYS A 43 -14.52 0.83 -10.65
C CYS A 43 -14.75 0.06 -9.33
N SER A 44 -13.67 -0.47 -8.73
CA SER A 44 -13.78 -1.31 -7.53
C SER A 44 -13.75 -0.54 -6.21
N GLY A 45 -13.37 0.74 -6.23
CA GLY A 45 -13.13 1.54 -5.02
C GLY A 45 -11.90 1.07 -4.22
N VAL A 46 -11.08 0.19 -4.80
CA VAL A 46 -9.84 -0.29 -4.18
C VAL A 46 -8.69 0.67 -4.57
N PRO A 47 -7.82 1.07 -3.63
CA PRO A 47 -6.68 1.94 -3.96
C PRO A 47 -5.80 1.37 -5.07
N LEU A 48 -5.40 2.23 -6.01
CA LEU A 48 -4.56 1.85 -7.16
C LEU A 48 -3.29 1.11 -6.75
N GLN A 49 -2.63 1.54 -5.66
CA GLN A 49 -1.44 0.85 -5.16
C GLN A 49 -1.71 -0.61 -4.82
N LYS A 50 -2.85 -0.93 -4.20
CA LYS A 50 -3.21 -2.30 -3.86
C LYS A 50 -3.42 -3.16 -5.10
N ILE A 51 -4.03 -2.60 -6.14
CA ILE A 51 -4.23 -3.29 -7.42
C ILE A 51 -2.90 -3.49 -8.16
N LEU A 52 -2.03 -2.46 -8.19
CA LEU A 52 -0.71 -2.57 -8.79
C LEU A 52 0.15 -3.65 -8.11
N SER A 53 0.11 -3.71 -6.78
CA SER A 53 0.76 -4.76 -6.00
C SER A 53 0.22 -6.15 -6.32
N LEU A 54 -1.11 -6.32 -6.42
CA LEU A 54 -1.74 -7.60 -6.79
C LEU A 54 -1.41 -8.04 -8.22
N SER A 55 -1.22 -7.08 -9.13
CA SER A 55 -0.84 -7.35 -10.52
C SER A 55 0.66 -7.58 -10.73
N GLY A 56 1.50 -7.39 -9.71
CA GLY A 56 2.95 -7.57 -9.81
C GLY A 56 3.70 -6.44 -10.51
N HIS A 57 3.06 -5.29 -10.79
CA HIS A 57 3.70 -4.12 -11.39
C HIS A 57 4.56 -3.32 -10.42
N VAL A 58 4.24 -3.43 -9.13
CA VAL A 58 5.02 -2.86 -8.04
C VAL A 58 5.27 -4.02 -7.09
N PRO A 59 6.50 -4.21 -6.56
CA PRO A 59 6.69 -5.15 -5.47
C PRO A 59 5.65 -4.79 -4.41
N VAL A 60 4.92 -5.80 -3.94
CA VAL A 60 4.01 -5.66 -2.80
C VAL A 60 4.81 -4.92 -1.73
N ILE A 61 4.59 -3.61 -1.63
CA ILE A 61 4.73 -2.91 -0.37
C ILE A 61 3.56 -3.55 0.36
N ALA A 62 3.83 -4.72 0.94
CA ALA A 62 3.10 -5.15 2.08
C ALA A 62 3.03 -3.87 2.90
N GLU A 63 1.89 -3.61 3.47
CA GLU A 63 1.93 -3.05 4.80
C GLU A 63 2.83 -4.03 5.56
N SER A 64 4.16 -3.87 5.45
CA SER A 64 5.10 -4.43 6.36
C SER A 64 4.46 -3.97 7.65
N PRO A 65 4.06 -4.90 8.53
CA PRO A 65 3.76 -4.46 9.88
C PRO A 65 4.96 -3.59 10.23
N ALA A 66 4.72 -2.41 10.77
CA ALA A 66 5.70 -1.36 11.00
C ALA A 66 6.86 -1.78 11.95
N ASN A 67 7.47 -2.94 11.72
CA ASN A 67 7.93 -3.91 12.71
C ASN A 67 9.03 -4.86 12.19
N SER A 68 9.50 -4.73 10.94
CA SER A 68 10.81 -5.32 10.59
C SER A 68 11.98 -4.40 10.93
N TRP A 69 11.70 -3.17 11.34
CA TRP A 69 12.68 -2.27 11.88
C TRP A 69 12.49 -2.24 13.40
N PRO A 70 13.55 -2.40 14.21
CA PRO A 70 13.45 -2.20 15.65
C PRO A 70 12.83 -0.81 15.93
N GLU A 71 12.17 -0.67 17.08
CA GLU A 71 11.82 0.66 17.60
C GLU A 71 13.08 1.54 17.56
N PHE A 72 12.95 2.84 17.23
CA PHE A 72 14.11 3.71 17.00
C PHE A 72 15.10 3.63 18.17
N ARG A 73 14.55 3.54 19.39
CA ARG A 73 15.26 3.32 20.64
C ARG A 73 16.14 2.08 20.63
N GLU A 74 15.61 0.92 20.24
CA GLU A 74 16.35 -0.34 20.19
C GLU A 74 17.52 -0.27 19.19
N TYR A 75 17.29 0.34 18.02
CA TYR A 75 18.35 0.54 17.02
C TYR A 75 19.43 1.51 17.50
N ALA A 76 19.03 2.62 18.12
CA ALA A 76 19.94 3.62 18.64
C ALA A 76 20.82 3.04 19.76
N GLN A 77 20.21 2.29 20.68
CA GLN A 77 20.92 1.63 21.76
C GLN A 77 21.86 0.54 21.28
N GLN A 78 21.53 -0.21 20.21
CA GLN A 78 22.41 -1.24 19.67
C GLN A 78 23.62 -0.66 18.92
N LYS A 79 23.41 0.39 18.11
CA LYS A 79 24.43 0.91 17.19
C LYS A 79 25.26 2.06 17.77
N TYR A 80 24.69 2.82 18.68
CA TYR A 80 25.27 4.06 19.21
C TYR A 80 25.27 4.08 20.74
N SER A 81 25.47 2.93 21.38
CA SER A 81 25.41 2.75 22.84
C SER A 81 26.31 3.71 23.62
N ASN A 82 27.33 4.29 22.98
CA ASN A 82 28.33 5.16 23.59
C ASN A 82 28.38 6.58 22.98
N GLU A 83 27.47 6.89 22.05
CA GLU A 83 27.43 8.18 21.33
C GLU A 83 26.07 8.88 21.45
N LEU A 84 25.00 8.14 21.74
CA LEU A 84 23.66 8.67 21.92
C LEU A 84 23.21 8.50 23.37
N ASP A 85 23.07 9.61 24.08
CA ASP A 85 22.46 9.65 25.42
C ASP A 85 20.94 9.39 25.35
N GLU A 86 20.39 8.84 26.43
CA GLU A 86 18.95 8.55 26.56
C GLU A 86 18.05 9.78 26.34
N ASP A 87 18.52 10.96 26.74
CA ASP A 87 17.80 12.22 26.53
C ASP A 87 17.69 12.58 25.04
N LEU A 88 18.75 12.34 24.27
CA LEU A 88 18.77 12.56 22.82
C LEU A 88 17.91 11.52 22.10
N ILE A 89 17.96 10.26 22.53
CA ILE A 89 17.11 9.19 21.99
C ILE A 89 15.63 9.57 22.17
N THR A 90 15.26 10.00 23.37
CA THR A 90 13.89 10.41 23.71
C THR A 90 13.45 11.66 22.94
N LEU A 91 14.35 12.64 22.75
CA LEU A 91 14.06 13.81 21.93
C LEU A 91 13.77 13.44 20.48
N ILE A 92 14.60 12.58 19.88
CA ILE A 92 14.46 12.15 18.48
C ILE A 92 13.20 11.29 18.30
N GLU A 93 12.90 10.39 19.23
CA GLU A 93 11.68 9.58 19.27
C GLU A 93 10.42 10.46 19.22
N ARG A 94 10.37 11.52 20.04
CA ARG A 94 9.28 12.50 20.01
C ARG A 94 9.17 13.26 18.70
N LEU A 95 10.30 13.62 18.08
CA LEU A 95 10.30 14.32 16.79
C LEU A 95 9.81 13.43 15.65
N ILE A 96 10.16 12.15 15.67
CA ILE A 96 9.66 11.15 14.71
C ILE A 96 8.15 11.00 14.86
N GLU A 97 7.66 10.86 16.09
CA GLU A 97 6.22 10.70 16.37
C GLU A 97 5.41 11.94 15.97
N GLN A 98 5.92 13.13 16.29
CA GLN A 98 5.30 14.39 15.86
C GLN A 98 5.24 14.53 14.34
N ARG A 99 6.26 14.07 13.62
CA ARG A 99 6.27 14.08 12.15
C ARG A 99 5.29 13.08 11.57
N ARG A 100 5.17 11.88 12.16
CA ARG A 100 4.18 10.86 11.76
C ARG A 100 2.76 11.40 11.91
N GLY A 101 2.44 12.00 13.05
CA GLY A 101 1.13 12.62 13.29
C GLY A 101 0.74 13.69 12.25
N ARG A 102 1.71 14.48 11.76
CA ARG A 102 1.46 15.47 10.69
C ARG A 102 1.24 14.86 9.31
N ILE A 103 1.91 13.76 8.99
CA ILE A 103 1.83 13.11 7.67
C ILE A 103 0.52 12.33 7.53
N TYR A 104 0.01 11.72 8.61
CA TYR A 104 -1.23 10.92 8.59
C TYR A 104 -2.50 11.68 9.01
N GLY A 105 -2.38 12.92 9.51
CA GLY A 105 -3.51 13.76 9.90
C GLY A 105 -4.02 14.76 8.85
N GLY A 106 -3.42 14.79 7.65
CA GLY A 106 -3.70 15.79 6.61
C GLY A 106 -4.59 15.30 5.45
N GLY A 107 -5.55 14.42 5.73
CA GLY A 107 -6.41 13.77 4.74
C GLY A 107 -7.91 14.06 4.90
N ASP A 108 -8.30 15.23 5.40
CA ASP A 108 -9.70 15.67 5.39
C ASP A 108 -9.76 17.20 5.19
N SER A 109 -9.99 17.62 3.94
CA SER A 109 -10.58 18.89 3.51
C SER A 109 -10.91 18.82 2.03
#